data_AF-A0A956N095-F1
#
_entry.id   AF-A0A956N095-F1
#
_cell.length_a   1.000
_cell.length_b   1.000
_cell.length_c   1.000
_cell.angle_alpha   90.00
_cell.angle_beta   90.00
_cell.angle_gamma   90.00
#
_symmetry.space_group_name_H-M   'P 1'
#
loop_
_entity.id
_entity.type
_entity.pdbx_description
1 polymer ?
#
loop_
_entity_poly.entity_id
_entity_poly.type
_entity_poly.pdbx_seq_one_letter_code
_entity_poly.pdbx_strand_id
1 'polypeptide(L)'
;MLIKLFDIQDNKVVPSEHCHTISWLKNIMEEYKEDEEYLKIFAFIHYMVHPSPDVNPFHNLPDSIREQRIYDSLDAEFSLEDEMIINAVKNAKELFETPTMRMYNG
;
A
#
# COMPACT_ATOMS: atom_id res chain seq x y z
N MET A 1 4.19 -16.67 -6.20
CA MET A 1 3.83 -16.44 -4.78
C MET A 1 4.01 -14.95 -4.55
N LEU A 2 2.91 -14.23 -4.34
CA LEU A 2 2.92 -12.79 -4.10
C LEU A 2 3.15 -12.56 -2.60
N ILE A 3 3.95 -11.56 -2.23
CA ILE A 3 4.22 -11.24 -0.82
C ILE A 3 2.91 -10.78 -0.17
N LYS A 4 2.47 -11.45 0.90
CA LYS A 4 1.32 -11.01 1.70
C LYS A 4 1.80 -10.01 2.75
N LEU A 5 1.93 -8.74 2.36
CA LEU A 5 2.28 -7.67 3.31
C LEU A 5 1.13 -7.38 4.29
N PHE A 6 -0.11 -7.58 3.85
CA PHE A 6 -1.30 -7.30 4.63
C PHE A 6 -2.26 -8.49 4.53
N ASP A 7 -2.96 -8.80 5.61
CA ASP A 7 -4.04 -9.78 5.61
C ASP A 7 -5.39 -9.04 5.52
N ILE A 8 -6.42 -9.67 4.98
CA ILE A 8 -7.78 -9.11 4.95
C ILE A 8 -8.67 -10.04 5.76
N GLN A 9 -9.07 -9.59 6.95
CA GLN A 9 -9.99 -10.31 7.83
C GLN A 9 -11.22 -9.45 8.06
N ASP A 10 -12.42 -10.03 7.91
CA ASP A 10 -13.70 -9.34 8.09
C ASP A 10 -13.85 -8.02 7.30
N ASN A 11 -13.37 -8.01 6.05
CA ASN A 11 -13.32 -6.83 5.17
C ASN A 11 -12.46 -5.67 5.70
N LYS A 12 -11.57 -5.93 6.67
CA LYS A 12 -10.59 -4.95 7.17
C LYS A 12 -9.17 -5.43 6.86
N VAL A 13 -8.31 -4.46 6.55
CA VAL A 13 -6.87 -4.70 6.40
C VAL A 13 -6.29 -4.93 7.80
N VAL A 14 -5.66 -6.08 8.00
CA VAL A 14 -4.96 -6.47 9.23
C VAL A 14 -3.45 -6.46 8.97
N PRO A 15 -2.65 -5.75 9.78
CA PRO A 15 -1.20 -5.79 9.69
C PRO A 15 -0.67 -7.21 9.83
N SER A 16 0.19 -7.66 8.91
CA SER A 16 0.88 -8.94 9.06
C SER A 16 2.08 -8.81 10.02
N GLU A 17 2.72 -9.92 10.39
CA GLU A 17 3.97 -9.90 11.17
C GLU A 17 5.08 -9.04 10.51
N HIS A 18 5.01 -8.87 9.19
CA HIS A 18 5.94 -8.03 8.44
C HIS A 18 5.77 -6.54 8.77
N CYS A 19 4.56 -6.10 9.12
CA CYS A 19 4.32 -4.71 9.52
C CYS A 19 5.06 -4.34 10.82
N HIS A 20 5.34 -5.33 11.69
CA HIS A 20 6.07 -5.12 12.94
C HIS A 20 7.59 -5.29 12.82
N THR A 21 8.06 -5.94 11.75
CA THR A 21 9.49 -6.32 11.58
C THR A 21 10.20 -5.50 10.51
N ILE A 22 9.48 -5.01 9.51
CA ILE A 22 10.02 -4.16 8.46
C ILE A 22 10.02 -2.71 8.93
N SER A 23 11.18 -2.07 8.94
CA SER A 23 11.39 -0.73 9.53
C SER A 23 10.44 0.33 8.99
N TRP A 24 10.24 0.43 7.68
CA TRP A 24 9.38 1.44 7.08
C TRP A 24 7.88 1.21 7.35
N LEU A 25 7.44 -0.04 7.46
CA LEU A 25 6.06 -0.35 7.88
C LEU A 25 5.85 -0.04 9.36
N LYS A 26 6.82 -0.41 10.19
CA LYS A 26 6.79 -0.15 11.63
C LYS A 26 6.74 1.34 11.92
N ASN A 27 7.54 2.15 11.22
CA ASN A 27 7.53 3.61 11.40
C ASN A 27 6.17 4.22 11.08
N ILE A 28 5.50 3.77 10.01
CA ILE A 28 4.13 4.21 9.69
C ILE A 28 3.17 3.84 10.83
N MET A 29 3.26 2.62 11.36
CA MET A 29 2.41 2.22 12.49
C MET A 29 2.66 3.10 13.71
N GLU A 30 3.91 3.43 14.03
CA GLU A 30 4.24 4.20 15.22
C GLU A 30 3.83 5.67 15.12
N GLU A 31 3.98 6.26 13.92
CA GLU A 31 3.62 7.66 13.63
C GLU A 31 2.09 7.84 13.58
N TYR A 32 1.40 6.93 12.89
CA TYR A 32 -0.04 7.04 12.60
C TYR A 32 -0.94 6.18 13.50
N LYS A 33 -0.44 5.79 14.68
CA LYS A 33 -1.18 4.91 15.62
C LYS A 33 -2.42 5.55 16.25
N GLU A 34 -2.41 6.87 16.46
CA GLU A 34 -3.38 7.52 17.36
C GLU A 34 -4.81 7.48 16.80
N ASP A 35 -4.95 7.62 15.48
CA ASP A 35 -6.25 7.64 14.80
C ASP A 35 -6.54 6.36 13.99
N GLU A 36 -5.75 5.30 14.19
CA GLU A 36 -5.74 4.09 13.35
C GLU A 36 -5.54 4.37 11.84
N GLU A 37 -5.07 5.57 11.50
CA GLU A 37 -4.80 6.07 10.14
C GLU A 37 -3.80 5.16 9.41
N TYR A 38 -2.88 4.53 10.14
CA TYR A 38 -1.93 3.55 9.61
C TYR A 38 -2.58 2.40 8.84
N LEU A 39 -3.81 1.99 9.20
CA LEU A 39 -4.56 0.95 8.48
C LEU A 39 -5.01 1.44 7.11
N LYS A 40 -5.43 2.70 7.00
CA LYS A 40 -5.78 3.32 5.72
C LYS A 40 -4.53 3.49 4.86
N ILE A 41 -3.39 3.88 5.44
CA ILE A 41 -2.11 3.97 4.73
C ILE A 41 -1.69 2.59 4.19
N PHE A 42 -1.85 1.53 4.98
CA PHE A 42 -1.57 0.16 4.55
C PHE A 42 -2.49 -0.31 3.42
N ALA A 43 -3.79 -0.03 3.52
CA ALA A 43 -4.73 -0.29 2.44
C ALA A 43 -4.35 0.48 1.16
N PHE A 44 -3.95 1.75 1.31
CA PHE A 44 -3.52 2.59 0.22
C PHE A 44 -2.30 2.01 -0.50
N ILE A 45 -1.24 1.67 0.25
CA ILE A 45 -0.04 1.03 -0.29
C ILE A 45 -0.40 -0.28 -1.01
N HIS A 46 -1.27 -1.10 -0.41
CA HIS A 46 -1.70 -2.37 -1.00
C HIS A 46 -2.37 -2.17 -2.36
N TYR A 47 -3.36 -1.28 -2.46
CA TYR A 47 -4.07 -1.02 -3.70
C TYR A 47 -3.24 -0.26 -4.74
N MET A 48 -2.17 0.43 -4.33
CA MET A 48 -1.23 1.04 -5.27
C MET A 48 -0.35 0.02 -6.00
N VAL A 49 -0.05 -1.13 -5.38
CA VAL A 49 0.98 -2.06 -5.89
C VAL A 49 0.46 -3.44 -6.25
N HIS A 50 -0.68 -3.87 -5.72
CA HIS A 50 -1.14 -5.24 -5.93
C HIS A 50 -1.55 -5.47 -7.40
N PRO A 51 -0.95 -6.44 -8.12
CA PRO A 51 -1.13 -6.61 -9.56
C PRO A 51 -2.35 -7.47 -9.95
N SER A 52 -3.17 -7.91 -8.99
CA SER A 52 -4.27 -8.84 -9.28
C SER A 52 -5.59 -8.09 -9.28
N PRO A 53 -6.39 -8.14 -10.35
CA PRO A 53 -7.71 -7.51 -10.39
C PRO A 53 -8.70 -8.16 -9.42
N ASP A 54 -8.47 -9.41 -9.00
CA ASP A 54 -9.32 -10.11 -8.02
C ASP A 54 -9.24 -9.49 -6.61
N VAL A 55 -8.12 -8.82 -6.32
CA VAL A 55 -7.83 -8.22 -5.01
C VAL A 55 -7.80 -6.70 -5.09
N ASN A 56 -7.31 -6.15 -6.20
CA ASN A 56 -7.18 -4.71 -6.42
C ASN A 56 -8.21 -4.20 -7.44
N PRO A 57 -9.33 -3.60 -7.00
CA PRO A 57 -10.35 -3.07 -7.90
C PRO A 57 -9.86 -1.87 -8.72
N PHE A 58 -8.76 -1.23 -8.31
CA PHE A 58 -8.17 -0.08 -8.98
C PHE A 58 -7.07 -0.46 -9.98
N HIS A 59 -6.83 -1.75 -10.20
CA HIS A 59 -5.74 -2.28 -11.03
C HIS A 59 -5.70 -1.67 -12.45
N ASN A 60 -6.86 -1.48 -13.07
CA ASN A 60 -6.97 -0.99 -14.46
C ASN A 60 -6.87 0.54 -14.59
N LEU A 61 -6.81 1.29 -13.49
CA LEU A 61 -6.71 2.75 -13.54
C LEU A 61 -5.27 3.21 -13.80
N PRO A 62 -5.04 4.30 -14.55
CA PRO A 62 -3.72 4.94 -14.63
C PRO A 62 -3.23 5.40 -13.26
N ASP A 63 -1.91 5.36 -13.00
CA ASP A 63 -1.33 5.68 -11.69
C ASP A 63 -1.80 7.03 -11.11
N SER A 64 -1.83 8.09 -11.94
CA SER A 64 -2.28 9.43 -11.51
C SER A 64 -3.74 9.50 -11.07
N ILE A 65 -4.60 8.65 -11.65
CA ILE A 65 -6.01 8.56 -11.27
C ILE A 65 -6.19 7.58 -10.12
N ARG A 66 -5.40 6.50 -10.12
CA ARG A 66 -5.44 5.42 -9.13
C ARG A 66 -5.17 5.97 -7.74
N GLU A 67 -4.11 6.76 -7.60
CA GLU A 67 -3.71 7.38 -6.33
C GLU A 67 -4.88 8.15 -5.69
N GLN A 68 -5.42 9.14 -6.41
CA GLN A 68 -6.53 9.94 -5.90
C GLN A 68 -7.78 9.09 -5.63
N ARG A 69 -8.09 8.13 -6.51
CA ARG A 69 -9.27 7.27 -6.33
C ARG A 69 -9.19 6.39 -5.10
N ILE A 70 -8.00 5.83 -4.80
CA ILE A 70 -7.82 5.03 -3.60
C ILE A 70 -7.93 5.93 -2.37
N TYR A 71 -7.25 7.07 -2.38
CA TYR A 71 -7.28 8.04 -1.29
C TYR A 71 -8.72 8.44 -0.91
N ASP A 72 -9.51 8.87 -1.89
CA ASP A 72 -10.91 9.26 -1.67
C ASP A 72 -11.78 8.09 -1.20
N SER A 73 -11.50 6.87 -1.68
CA SER A 73 -12.30 5.67 -1.33
C SER A 73 -12.03 5.15 0.08
N LEU A 74 -10.86 5.46 0.64
CA LEU A 74 -10.47 5.05 2.00
C LEU A 74 -10.86 6.06 3.07
N ASP A 75 -11.45 7.20 2.68
CA ASP A 75 -11.75 8.31 3.58
C ASP A 75 -10.50 8.70 4.39
N ALA A 76 -9.37 8.83 3.68
CA ALA A 76 -8.06 9.08 4.26
C ALA A 76 -7.86 10.55 4.64
N GLU A 77 -7.14 10.79 5.72
CA GLU A 77 -6.76 12.11 6.23
C GLU A 77 -5.23 12.35 6.21
N PHE A 78 -4.44 11.30 5.94
CA PHE A 78 -3.00 11.41 5.77
C PHE A 78 -2.58 12.24 4.54
N SER A 79 -1.38 12.81 4.55
CA SER A 79 -0.89 13.58 3.41
C SER A 79 -0.30 12.68 2.32
N LEU A 80 -0.78 12.81 1.07
CA LEU A 80 -0.16 12.17 -0.09
C LEU A 80 1.26 12.70 -0.39
N GLU A 81 1.62 13.87 0.15
CA GLU A 81 2.94 14.46 0.04
C GLU A 81 3.89 14.03 1.17
N ASP A 82 3.44 13.19 2.11
CA ASP A 82 4.29 12.67 3.19
C ASP A 82 5.37 11.74 2.63
N GLU A 83 6.64 12.10 2.86
CA GLU A 83 7.80 11.32 2.44
C GLU A 83 7.77 9.87 2.96
N MET A 84 7.25 9.61 4.15
CA MET A 84 7.13 8.27 4.71
C MET A 84 6.20 7.40 3.85
N ILE A 85 5.09 7.97 3.39
CA ILE A 85 4.07 7.27 2.57
C ILE A 85 4.58 7.09 1.14
N ILE A 86 5.17 8.14 0.56
CA ILE A 86 5.79 8.09 -0.78
C ILE A 86 6.86 6.99 -0.82
N ASN A 87 7.77 6.97 0.17
CA ASN A 87 8.82 5.97 0.25
C ASN A 87 8.26 4.56 0.48
N ALA A 88 7.20 4.42 1.27
CA ALA A 88 6.56 3.14 1.50
C ALA A 88 5.90 2.56 0.24
N VAL A 89 5.22 3.39 -0.56
CA VAL A 89 4.68 2.98 -1.87
C VAL A 89 5.82 2.57 -2.81
N LYS A 90 6.91 3.34 -2.85
CA LYS A 90 8.08 3.00 -3.67
C LYS A 90 8.68 1.64 -3.27
N ASN A 91 8.95 1.45 -1.98
CA ASN A 91 9.47 0.18 -1.46
C ASN A 91 8.52 -0.99 -1.75
N ALA A 92 7.21 -0.78 -1.61
CA ALA A 92 6.22 -1.79 -1.93
C ALA A 92 6.19 -2.09 -3.45
N LYS A 93 6.29 -1.09 -4.33
CA LYS A 93 6.39 -1.31 -5.78
C LYS A 93 7.58 -2.21 -6.11
N GLU A 94 8.76 -1.94 -5.54
CA GLU A 94 9.96 -2.77 -5.74
C GLU A 94 9.77 -4.22 -5.25
N LEU A 95 9.01 -4.44 -4.18
CA LEU A 95 8.70 -5.76 -3.63
C LEU A 95 7.69 -6.56 -4.48
N PHE A 96 6.71 -5.89 -5.09
CA PHE A 96 5.68 -6.51 -5.92
C PHE A 96 6.05 -6.57 -7.41
N GLU A 97 7.05 -5.81 -7.85
CA GLU A 97 7.54 -5.84 -9.23
C GLU A 97 8.24 -7.17 -9.56
N THR A 98 7.71 -7.85 -10.55
CA THR A 98 8.36 -9.04 -11.11
C THR A 98 9.58 -8.65 -11.95
N PRO A 99 10.57 -9.55 -12.12
CA PRO A 99 11.72 -9.29 -12.99
C PRO A 99 11.33 -8.88 -14.42
N THR A 100 10.24 -9.43 -14.94
CA THR A 100 9.69 -9.10 -16.27
C THR A 100 9.15 -7.66 -16.32
N MET A 101 8.47 -7.19 -15.27
CA MET A 101 7.98 -5.81 -15.19
C MET A 101 9.13 -4.81 -15.10
N ARG A 102 10.18 -5.12 -14.32
CA ARG A 102 11.40 -4.29 -14.24
C ARG A 102 12.12 -4.14 -15.57
N MET A 103 12.13 -5.17 -16.41
CA MET A 103 12.70 -5.07 -17.76
C MET A 103 11.84 -4.25 -18.72
N TYR A 104 10.52 -4.20 -18.52
CA TYR A 104 9.61 -3.42 -19.36
C TYR A 104 9.59 -1.93 -18.99
N ASN A 105 9.71 -1.62 -17.69
CA ASN A 105 9.72 -0.26 -17.13
C ASN A 105 11.12 0.40 -17.14
N GLY A 106 12.08 -0.18 -17.87
CA GLY A 106 13.51 0.17 -17.86
C GLY A 106 13.83 1.65 -18.01
#